data_AF-A0A3B8IG90-F1
#
_entry.id   AF-A0A3B8IG90-F1
#
_cell.length_a   1.000
_cell.length_b   1.000
_cell.length_c   1.000
_cell.angle_alpha   90.00
_cell.angle_beta   90.00
_cell.angle_gamma   90.00
#
_symmetry.space_group_name_H-M   'P 1'
#
loop_
_entity.id
_entity.type
_entity.pdbx_description
1 polymer ?
#
loop_
_entity_poly.entity_id
_entity_poly.type
_entity_poly.pdbx_seq_one_letter_code
_entity_poly.pdbx_strand_id
1 'polypeptide(L)'
;PQGNGAWVLGQDGQVHHLGTALHMGHGIQAGKNALKIRSISRGLGYYILYSDGSVGAFGDAQHFGEAILEGDIARDLVVTPDGGGYWILVRGNNWFAYGNAAPVPLG
;
A
#
# COMPACT_ATOMS: atom_id res chain seq x y z
N PRO A 1 16.02 -18.64 3.46
CA PRO A 1 15.84 -18.87 4.92
C PRO A 1 14.72 -17.98 5.45
N GLN A 2 13.85 -18.57 6.25
CA GLN A 2 12.56 -18.05 6.71
C GLN A 2 12.76 -16.89 7.69
N GLY A 3 12.24 -15.71 7.36
CA GLY A 3 12.08 -14.60 8.29
C GLY A 3 10.60 -14.35 8.51
N ASN A 4 10.03 -14.95 9.55
CA ASN A 4 8.66 -14.68 9.99
C ASN A 4 8.61 -13.28 10.62
N GLY A 5 8.52 -12.24 9.79
CA GLY A 5 8.22 -10.89 10.22
C GLY A 5 6.78 -10.56 9.86
N ALA A 6 5.91 -10.44 10.87
CA ALA A 6 4.58 -9.89 10.67
C ALA A 6 4.63 -8.38 10.97
N TRP A 7 4.12 -7.57 10.04
CA TRP A 7 3.87 -6.15 10.28
C TRP A 7 2.47 -6.00 10.86
N VAL A 8 2.36 -5.43 12.06
CA VAL A 8 1.06 -5.09 12.66
C VAL A 8 0.87 -3.58 12.54
N LEU A 9 -0.20 -3.19 11.84
CA LEU A 9 -0.65 -1.80 11.72
C LEU A 9 -1.56 -1.49 12.93
N GLY A 10 -1.09 -0.62 13.83
CA GLY A 10 -1.91 -0.06 14.90
C GLY A 10 -2.95 0.92 14.35
N GLN A 11 -4.06 1.10 15.07
CA GLN A 11 -5.10 2.10 14.74
C GLN A 11 -4.58 3.55 14.77
N ASP A 12 -3.40 3.78 15.31
CA ASP A 12 -2.67 5.04 15.40
C ASP A 12 -1.65 5.25 14.25
N GLY A 13 -1.59 4.31 13.29
CA GLY A 13 -0.63 4.37 12.18
C GLY A 13 0.79 3.91 12.55
N GLN A 14 1.02 3.42 13.77
CA GLN A 14 2.30 2.83 14.15
C GLN A 14 2.47 1.47 13.48
N VAL A 15 3.60 1.28 12.81
CA VAL A 15 4.02 -0.01 12.26
C VAL A 15 4.95 -0.66 13.28
N HIS A 16 4.43 -1.63 14.04
CA HIS A 16 5.23 -2.39 14.99
C HIS A 16 5.87 -3.59 14.28
N HIS A 17 7.20 -3.71 14.40
CA HIS A 17 7.98 -4.83 13.91
C HIS A 17 8.08 -5.93 14.99
N LEU A 18 7.74 -7.17 14.64
CA LEU A 18 8.10 -8.35 15.43
C LEU A 18 9.24 -9.09 14.70
N GLY A 19 10.42 -9.16 15.32
CA GLY A 19 11.60 -9.85 14.80
C GLY A 19 12.58 -8.97 14.01
N THR A 20 13.46 -9.58 13.21
CA THR A 20 14.57 -8.93 12.48
C THR A 20 14.15 -8.12 11.25
N ALA A 21 12.92 -7.59 11.22
CA ALA A 21 12.44 -6.78 10.11
C ALA A 21 13.26 -5.47 10.05
N LEU A 22 14.00 -5.26 8.95
CA LEU A 22 14.78 -4.04 8.73
C LEU A 22 13.85 -2.82 8.73
N HIS A 23 14.25 -1.79 9.48
CA HIS A 23 13.54 -0.52 9.58
C HIS A 23 13.76 0.27 8.28
N MET A 24 12.83 0.18 7.33
CA MET A 24 12.98 0.71 5.96
C MET A 24 12.22 2.03 5.69
N GLY A 25 11.64 2.66 6.73
CA GLY A 25 11.00 3.97 6.64
C GLY A 25 9.89 4.17 7.69
N HIS A 26 9.60 5.42 8.02
CA HIS A 26 8.45 5.79 8.86
C HIS A 26 7.23 6.07 7.96
N GLY A 27 6.11 5.37 8.21
CA GLY A 27 4.82 5.59 7.55
C GLY A 27 3.97 6.71 8.16
N ILE A 28 4.56 7.55 9.01
CA ILE A 28 3.84 8.63 9.70
C ILE A 28 3.93 9.87 8.81
N GLN A 29 2.92 10.10 7.97
CA GLN A 29 2.65 11.42 7.40
C GLN A 29 1.62 12.12 8.29
N ALA A 30 2.01 13.26 8.88
CA ALA A 30 1.14 14.04 9.74
C ALA A 30 -0.18 14.38 9.01
N GLY A 31 -1.31 14.00 9.60
CA GLY A 31 -2.65 14.23 9.03
C GLY A 31 -3.19 13.14 8.10
N LYS A 32 -2.42 12.07 7.81
CA LYS A 32 -2.86 10.96 6.94
C LYS A 32 -3.02 9.67 7.73
N ASN A 33 -4.19 9.04 7.63
CA ASN A 33 -4.45 7.76 8.28
C ASN A 33 -3.94 6.61 7.43
N ALA A 34 -2.94 5.86 7.92
CA ALA A 34 -2.44 4.67 7.24
C ALA A 34 -3.48 3.54 7.32
N LEU A 35 -3.88 2.99 6.17
CA LEU A 35 -4.93 1.97 6.09
C LEU A 35 -4.39 0.56 5.88
N LYS A 36 -3.38 0.41 5.03
CA LYS A 36 -2.86 -0.88 4.60
C LYS A 36 -1.37 -0.80 4.32
N ILE A 37 -0.67 -1.91 4.61
CA ILE A 37 0.69 -2.17 4.15
C ILE A 37 0.68 -3.35 3.18
N ARG A 38 1.50 -3.29 2.12
CA ARG A 38 1.67 -4.35 1.12
C ARG A 38 3.13 -4.48 0.73
N SER A 39 3.72 -5.66 0.87
CA SER A 39 5.07 -5.94 0.36
C SER A 39 5.07 -6.16 -1.15
N ILE A 40 6.15 -5.78 -1.83
CA ILE A 40 6.38 -6.18 -3.22
C ILE A 40 6.74 -7.67 -3.31
N SER A 41 6.48 -8.30 -4.45
CA SER A 41 6.75 -9.73 -4.67
C SER A 41 8.23 -10.04 -4.91
N ARG A 42 9.04 -9.04 -5.28
CA ARG A 42 10.46 -9.17 -5.59
C ARG A 42 11.26 -8.04 -4.94
N GLY A 43 12.33 -8.37 -4.21
CA GLY A 43 13.16 -7.39 -3.51
C GLY A 43 12.69 -7.11 -2.08
N LEU A 44 13.21 -6.03 -1.49
CA LEU A 44 12.89 -5.61 -0.13
C LEU A 44 12.22 -4.23 -0.17
N GLY A 45 10.90 -4.21 -0.32
CA GLY A 45 10.12 -2.98 -0.34
C GLY A 45 8.65 -3.19 0.03
N TYR A 46 7.97 -2.09 0.34
CA TYR A 46 6.54 -2.11 0.65
C TYR A 46 5.85 -0.79 0.29
N TYR A 47 4.54 -0.89 0.12
CA TYR A 47 3.63 0.23 -0.03
C TYR A 47 2.86 0.46 1.27
N ILE A 48 2.59 1.73 1.58
CA ILE A 48 1.58 2.16 2.54
C ILE A 48 0.48 2.88 1.78
N LEU A 49 -0.75 2.40 1.90
CA LEU A 49 -1.94 3.12 1.43
C LEU A 49 -2.49 3.97 2.58
N TYR A 50 -2.76 5.24 2.31
CA TYR A 50 -3.43 6.15 3.23
C TYR A 50 -4.91 6.33 2.85
N SER A 51 -5.72 6.79 3.81
CA SER A 51 -7.18 6.93 3.64
C SER A 51 -7.58 7.94 2.58
N ASP A 52 -6.74 8.93 2.31
CA ASP A 52 -6.94 9.96 1.29
C ASP A 52 -6.61 9.47 -0.13
N GLY A 53 -6.19 8.21 -0.29
CA GLY A 53 -5.82 7.63 -1.58
C GLY A 53 -4.35 7.79 -1.97
N SER A 54 -3.56 8.50 -1.16
CA SER A 54 -2.11 8.59 -1.37
C SER A 54 -1.39 7.28 -1.04
N VAL A 55 -0.25 7.06 -1.70
CA VAL A 55 0.56 5.84 -1.54
C VAL A 55 2.00 6.22 -1.20
N GLY A 56 2.48 5.74 -0.06
CA GLY A 56 3.91 5.72 0.24
C GLY A 56 4.57 4.48 -0.36
N ALA A 57 5.73 4.63 -0.99
CA ALA A 57 6.54 3.52 -1.50
C ALA A 57 7.92 3.55 -0.83
N PHE A 58 8.35 2.43 -0.27
CA PHE A 58 9.55 2.32 0.56
C PHE A 58 10.42 1.13 0.15
N GLY A 59 11.74 1.26 0.36
CA GLY A 59 12.73 0.28 -0.08
C GLY A 59 12.76 0.18 -1.61
N ASP A 60 12.73 -1.03 -2.14
CA ASP A 60 12.74 -1.31 -3.59
C ASP A 60 11.39 -1.08 -4.29
N ALA A 61 10.34 -0.67 -3.55
CA ALA A 61 9.01 -0.48 -4.10
C ALA A 61 8.95 0.77 -5.01
N GLN A 62 8.52 0.60 -6.25
CA GLN A 62 8.33 1.72 -7.18
C GLN A 62 6.92 2.33 -7.04
N HIS A 63 6.83 3.64 -6.91
CA HIS A 63 5.55 4.35 -6.89
C HIS A 63 4.94 4.43 -8.29
N PHE A 64 3.68 4.00 -8.45
CA PHE A 64 2.99 3.99 -9.75
C PHE A 64 1.86 5.03 -9.87
N GLY A 65 1.42 5.62 -8.75
CA GLY A 65 0.40 6.66 -8.72
C GLY A 65 -0.47 6.64 -7.46
N GLU A 66 -1.34 7.63 -7.33
CA GLU A 66 -2.24 7.80 -6.18
C GLU A 66 -3.66 8.10 -6.64
N ALA A 67 -4.63 7.72 -5.81
CA ALA A 67 -6.04 7.99 -6.08
C ALA A 67 -6.41 9.37 -5.55
N ILE A 68 -6.90 10.25 -6.41
CA ILE A 68 -7.43 11.54 -6.03
C ILE A 68 -8.90 11.36 -5.66
N LEU A 69 -9.22 11.50 -4.37
CA LEU A 69 -10.54 11.21 -3.83
C LEU A 69 -11.27 12.50 -3.45
N GLU A 70 -12.33 12.84 -4.16
CA GLU A 70 -13.19 13.99 -3.84
C GLU A 70 -14.27 13.58 -2.82
N GLY A 71 -13.90 13.61 -1.53
CA GLY A 71 -14.81 13.25 -0.44
C GLY A 71 -15.02 11.74 -0.24
N ASP A 72 -14.23 10.92 -0.94
CA ASP A 72 -14.20 9.47 -0.77
C ASP A 72 -12.96 9.01 0.03
N ILE A 73 -12.93 7.72 0.40
CA ILE A 73 -11.84 7.08 1.12
C ILE A 73 -11.37 5.82 0.44
N ALA A 74 -10.05 5.64 0.41
CA ALA A 74 -9.46 4.38 -0.02
C ALA A 74 -9.81 3.25 0.96
N ARG A 75 -9.79 2.02 0.46
CA ARG A 75 -10.19 0.81 1.21
C ARG A 75 -9.16 -0.29 1.12
N ASP A 76 -8.56 -0.45 -0.05
CA ASP A 76 -7.52 -1.46 -0.24
C ASP A 76 -6.52 -1.11 -1.34
N LEU A 77 -5.34 -1.73 -1.28
CA LEU A 77 -4.33 -1.72 -2.32
C LEU A 77 -3.92 -3.16 -2.63
N VAL A 78 -3.91 -3.52 -3.91
CA VAL A 78 -3.54 -4.85 -4.39
C VAL A 78 -2.43 -4.72 -5.41
N VAL A 79 -1.27 -5.32 -5.11
CA VAL A 79 -0.11 -5.31 -6.02
C VAL A 79 -0.30 -6.38 -7.10
N THR A 80 0.07 -6.05 -8.33
CA THR A 80 0.09 -7.01 -9.45
C THR A 80 1.06 -8.16 -9.17
N PRO A 81 0.80 -9.38 -9.69
CA PRO A 81 1.68 -10.53 -9.42
C PRO A 81 3.13 -10.30 -9.83
N ASP A 82 3.37 -9.58 -10.92
CA ASP A 82 4.70 -9.26 -11.41
C ASP A 82 5.34 -8.04 -10.71
N GLY A 83 4.58 -7.32 -9.88
CA GLY A 83 5.02 -6.13 -9.15
C GLY A 83 5.10 -4.86 -10.01
N GLY A 84 4.62 -4.88 -11.25
CA GLY A 84 4.72 -3.75 -12.18
C GLY A 84 3.62 -2.68 -12.04
N GLY A 85 2.78 -2.81 -11.01
CA GLY A 85 1.60 -1.97 -10.82
C GLY A 85 0.75 -2.38 -9.63
N TYR A 86 -0.30 -1.62 -9.35
CA TYR A 86 -1.30 -1.96 -8.34
C TYR A 86 -2.67 -1.38 -8.66
N TRP A 87 -3.67 -1.95 -7.99
CA TRP A 87 -5.01 -1.40 -7.92
C TRP A 87 -5.26 -0.74 -6.57
N ILE A 88 -5.97 0.39 -6.57
CA ILE A 88 -6.51 1.03 -5.36
C ILE A 88 -8.03 0.89 -5.39
N LEU A 89 -8.60 0.24 -4.39
CA LEU A 89 -10.04 0.17 -4.15
C LEU A 89 -10.49 1.38 -3.33
N VAL A 90 -11.53 2.07 -3.79
CA VAL A 90 -12.18 3.16 -3.06
C VAL A 90 -13.63 2.76 -2.71
N ARG A 91 -14.39 3.62 -2.03
CA ARG A 91 -15.79 3.30 -1.70
C ARG A 91 -16.61 3.17 -2.99
N GLY A 92 -17.65 2.35 -2.93
CA GLY A 92 -18.51 2.10 -4.11
C GLY A 92 -17.92 1.11 -5.12
N ASN A 93 -16.94 0.30 -4.72
CA ASN A 93 -16.28 -0.73 -5.55
C ASN A 93 -15.56 -0.19 -6.80
N ASN A 94 -15.23 1.09 -6.81
CA ASN A 94 -14.42 1.68 -7.87
C ASN A 94 -12.95 1.30 -7.65
N TRP A 95 -12.31 0.85 -8.73
CA TRP A 95 -10.89 0.49 -8.74
C TRP A 95 -10.12 1.42 -9.65
N PHE A 96 -9.07 2.04 -9.13
CA PHE A 96 -8.08 2.76 -9.92
C PHE A 96 -6.89 1.84 -10.18
N ALA A 97 -6.41 1.79 -11.42
CA ALA A 97 -5.29 0.95 -11.83
C ALA A 97 -4.08 1.82 -12.18
N TYR A 98 -2.90 1.44 -11.68
CA TYR A 98 -1.64 2.16 -11.88
C TYR A 98 -0.54 1.22 -12.35
N GLY A 99 0.42 1.75 -13.13
CA GLY A 99 1.47 0.95 -13.74
C GLY A 99 0.90 0.01 -14.81
N ASN A 100 1.26 -1.27 -14.74
CA ASN A 100 0.76 -2.30 -15.66
C ASN A 100 -0.55 -2.97 -15.21
N ALA A 101 -1.15 -2.51 -14.11
CA ALA A 101 -2.42 -3.05 -13.63
C ALA A 101 -3.50 -2.84 -14.69
N ALA A 102 -4.15 -3.93 -15.13
CA ALA A 102 -5.25 -3.85 -16.09
C ALA A 102 -6.51 -3.28 -15.40
N PRO A 103 -7.31 -2.41 -16.05
CA PRO A 103 -8.57 -1.96 -15.48
C PRO A 103 -9.44 -3.15 -15.06
N VAL A 104 -10.00 -3.10 -13.85
CA VAL A 104 -10.96 -4.12 -13.42
C VAL A 104 -12.25 -3.92 -14.23
N PRO A 105 -12.73 -4.92 -14.99
CA PRO A 105 -13.98 -4.78 -15.71
C PRO A 105 -15.11 -4.51 -14.70
N LEU A 106 -15.83 -3.40 -14.87
CA LEU A 106 -17.07 -3.17 -14.15
C LEU A 106 -18.06 -4.21 -14.66
N GLY A 107 -18.38 -5.18 -13.82
CA GLY A 107 -19.45 -6.17 -14.07
C GLY A 107 -20.84 -5.55 -13.95
#